data_AF-A0A351K5A1-F1
#
_entry.id   AF-A0A351K5A1-F1
#
_cell.length_a   1.000
_cell.length_b   1.000
_cell.length_c   1.000
_cell.angle_alpha   90.00
_cell.angle_beta   90.00
_cell.angle_gamma   90.00
#
_symmetry.space_group_name_H-M   'P 1'
#
loop_
_entity.id
_entity.type
_entity.pdbx_description
1 polymer ?
#
loop_
_entity_poly.entity_id
_entity_poly.type
_entity_poly.pdbx_seq_one_letter_code
_entity_poly.pdbx_strand_id
1 'polypeptide(L)'
;RVFVVALGTCPSDATVLDIGSGGGLPGLVIAHDRPDVHVTLIDRREKRTDLLQRQATRLRRHQPGLPIDVICADIRILQGKHTFDVITARSFGPPEVVVESALPLLTPMGRLLVSEPPHSDGTRWRKALSSEISASVELFSQDAATVAVITR
;
A
#
# COMPACT_ATOMS: atom_id res chain seq x y z
N ARG A 1 -4.92 -4.80 12.41
CA ARG A 1 -5.62 -4.36 11.17
C ARG A 1 -5.46 -2.86 10.89
N VAL A 2 -4.43 -2.20 11.45
CA VAL A 2 -4.27 -0.74 11.36
C VAL A 2 -4.37 -0.17 9.94
N PHE A 3 -3.84 -0.86 8.92
CA PHE A 3 -3.96 -0.41 7.52
C PHE A 3 -5.39 -0.39 7.00
N VAL A 4 -6.23 -1.36 7.37
CA VAL A 4 -7.65 -1.41 6.97
C VAL A 4 -8.39 -0.22 7.57
N VAL A 5 -8.07 0.13 8.82
CA VAL A 5 -8.68 1.27 9.50
C VAL A 5 -8.13 2.59 8.95
N ALA A 6 -6.83 2.69 8.70
CA ALA A 6 -6.19 3.86 8.07
C ALA A 6 -6.67 4.09 6.63
N LEU A 7 -7.11 3.04 5.93
CA LEU A 7 -7.79 3.17 4.64
C LEU A 7 -9.04 4.05 4.79
N GLY A 8 -9.73 3.99 5.93
CA GLY A 8 -10.87 4.84 6.25
C GLY A 8 -11.98 4.75 5.18
N THR A 9 -12.67 5.87 4.99
CA THR A 9 -13.65 6.03 3.91
C THR A 9 -12.94 6.32 2.59
N CYS A 10 -13.12 5.44 1.61
CA CYS A 10 -12.74 5.65 0.22
C CYS A 10 -13.91 5.24 -0.68
N PRO A 11 -13.97 5.69 -1.94
CA PRO A 11 -15.00 5.25 -2.89
C PRO A 11 -15.08 3.72 -2.99
N SER A 12 -16.29 3.20 -3.19
CA SER A 12 -16.51 1.80 -3.53
C SER A 12 -16.02 1.59 -4.95
N ASP A 13 -14.98 0.76 -5.14
CA ASP A 13 -14.11 0.59 -6.33
C ASP A 13 -12.71 1.22 -6.26
N ALA A 14 -12.37 1.89 -5.15
CA ALA A 14 -11.04 2.50 -4.99
C ALA A 14 -9.90 1.49 -5.28
N THR A 15 -8.86 1.97 -5.93
CA THR A 15 -7.72 1.16 -6.33
C THR A 15 -6.61 1.22 -5.27
N VAL A 16 -6.16 0.06 -4.81
CA VAL A 16 -5.13 -0.08 -3.77
C VAL A 16 -3.94 -0.85 -4.32
N LEU A 17 -2.74 -0.28 -4.26
CA LEU A 17 -1.49 -0.96 -4.59
C LEU A 17 -0.70 -1.28 -3.32
N ASP A 18 -0.39 -2.54 -3.05
CA ASP A 18 0.55 -2.94 -1.99
C ASP A 18 1.93 -3.19 -2.58
N ILE A 19 2.91 -2.34 -2.25
CA ILE A 19 4.24 -2.37 -2.86
C ILE A 19 5.23 -3.21 -2.04
N GLY A 20 5.94 -4.10 -2.73
CA GLY A 20 6.80 -5.10 -2.09
C GLY A 20 5.98 -6.04 -1.20
N SER A 21 4.83 -6.51 -1.70
CA SER A 21 3.80 -7.18 -0.91
C SER A 21 4.31 -8.41 -0.16
N GLY A 22 5.39 -9.04 -0.62
CA GLY A 22 6.12 -10.02 0.17
C GLY A 22 5.28 -11.24 0.57
N GLY A 23 5.04 -11.39 1.87
CA GLY A 23 4.16 -12.44 2.43
C GLY A 23 2.65 -12.10 2.38
N GLY A 24 2.31 -10.95 1.80
CA GLY A 24 0.95 -10.49 1.53
C GLY A 24 0.39 -9.54 2.58
N LEU A 25 1.24 -8.91 3.40
CA LEU A 25 0.82 -7.94 4.40
C LEU A 25 1.34 -6.55 4.03
N PRO A 26 0.48 -5.51 4.03
CA PRO A 26 -0.93 -5.52 4.45
C PRO A 26 -1.94 -5.96 3.37
N GLY A 27 -1.54 -6.11 2.10
CA GLY A 27 -2.47 -6.17 0.96
C GLY A 27 -3.52 -7.29 1.00
N LEU A 28 -3.17 -8.52 1.38
CA LEU A 28 -4.16 -9.62 1.50
C LEU A 28 -5.20 -9.36 2.59
N VAL A 29 -4.80 -8.70 3.69
CA VAL A 29 -5.71 -8.35 4.78
C VAL A 29 -6.67 -7.26 4.34
N ILE A 30 -6.17 -6.27 3.59
CA ILE A 30 -7.01 -5.23 2.99
C ILE A 30 -8.02 -5.87 2.03
N ALA A 31 -7.58 -6.72 1.10
CA ALA A 31 -8.48 -7.37 0.16
C ALA A 31 -9.56 -8.19 0.87
N HIS A 32 -9.22 -8.91 1.94
CA HIS A 32 -10.18 -9.70 2.70
C HIS A 32 -11.21 -8.84 3.45
N ASP A 33 -10.74 -7.81 4.17
CA ASP A 33 -11.61 -7.00 5.04
C ASP A 33 -12.35 -5.88 4.26
N ARG A 34 -11.87 -5.52 3.05
CA ARG A 34 -12.44 -4.50 2.17
C ARG A 34 -12.67 -5.07 0.76
N PRO A 35 -13.68 -5.93 0.57
CA PRO A 35 -13.98 -6.48 -0.75
C PRO A 35 -14.56 -5.45 -1.73
N ASP A 36 -14.84 -4.24 -1.26
CA ASP A 36 -15.30 -3.09 -2.03
C ASP A 36 -14.17 -2.32 -2.73
N VAL A 37 -12.89 -2.64 -2.48
CA VAL A 37 -11.74 -2.00 -3.14
C VAL A 37 -10.96 -2.99 -3.99
N HIS A 38 -10.36 -2.53 -5.09
CA HIS A 38 -9.52 -3.38 -5.95
C HIS A 38 -8.08 -3.36 -5.45
N VAL A 39 -7.59 -4.50 -4.97
CA VAL A 39 -6.21 -4.61 -4.46
C VAL A 39 -5.27 -5.20 -5.52
N THR A 40 -4.18 -4.50 -5.83
CA THR A 40 -3.06 -5.01 -6.61
C THR A 40 -1.87 -5.26 -5.69
N LEU A 41 -1.33 -6.48 -5.70
CA LEU A 41 -0.13 -6.86 -4.99
C LEU A 41 1.05 -6.92 -5.96
N ILE A 42 2.15 -6.22 -5.67
CA ILE A 42 3.36 -6.25 -6.51
C ILE A 42 4.62 -6.57 -5.70
N ASP A 43 5.41 -7.53 -6.18
CA ASP A 43 6.78 -7.80 -5.71
C ASP A 43 7.61 -8.26 -6.92
N ARG A 44 8.91 -7.93 -6.94
CA ARG A 44 9.83 -8.32 -8.02
C ARG A 44 10.37 -9.75 -7.89
N ARG A 45 10.13 -10.42 -6.76
CA ARG A 45 10.68 -11.74 -6.47
C ARG A 45 9.65 -12.83 -6.78
N GLU A 46 9.91 -13.57 -7.85
CA GLU A 46 9.07 -14.67 -8.34
C GLU A 46 8.60 -15.65 -7.24
N LYS A 47 9.51 -16.15 -6.41
CA LYS A 47 9.14 -17.06 -5.30
C LYS A 47 8.12 -16.46 -4.33
N ARG A 48 8.15 -15.14 -4.12
CA ARG A 48 7.19 -14.44 -3.25
C ARG A 48 5.86 -14.28 -3.97
N THR A 49 5.89 -13.84 -5.23
CA THR A 49 4.68 -13.67 -6.02
C THR A 49 3.95 -14.97 -6.32
N ASP A 50 4.65 -16.09 -6.49
CA ASP A 50 4.03 -17.41 -6.61
C ASP A 50 3.24 -17.79 -5.37
N LEU A 51 3.80 -17.48 -4.18
CA LEU A 51 3.12 -17.70 -2.91
C LEU A 51 1.91 -16.77 -2.76
N LEU A 52 2.08 -15.48 -3.08
CA LEU A 52 0.99 -14.50 -3.11
C LEU A 52 -0.14 -14.92 -4.05
N GLN A 53 0.18 -15.40 -5.25
CA GLN A 53 -0.80 -15.87 -6.23
C GLN A 53 -1.62 -17.03 -5.68
N ARG A 54 -0.98 -18.00 -4.99
CA ARG A 54 -1.70 -19.10 -4.32
C ARG A 54 -2.59 -18.60 -3.19
N GLN A 55 -2.14 -17.62 -2.40
CA GLN A 55 -2.92 -17.01 -1.33
C GLN A 55 -4.12 -16.22 -1.85
N ALA A 56 -3.92 -15.37 -2.87
CA ALA A 56 -4.98 -14.61 -3.54
C ALA A 56 -6.00 -15.56 -4.19
N THR A 57 -5.55 -16.63 -4.85
CA THR A 57 -6.43 -17.66 -5.41
C THR A 57 -7.26 -18.35 -4.32
N ARG A 58 -6.65 -18.63 -3.15
CA ARG A 58 -7.38 -19.19 -2.01
C ARG A 58 -8.44 -18.22 -1.48
N LEU A 59 -8.11 -16.93 -1.33
CA LEU A 59 -9.09 -15.91 -0.92
C LEU A 59 -10.26 -15.82 -1.89
N ARG A 60 -10.00 -15.75 -3.20
CA ARG A 60 -11.05 -15.72 -4.24
C ARG A 60 -11.96 -16.95 -4.22
N ARG A 61 -11.47 -18.13 -3.82
CA ARG A 61 -12.31 -19.32 -3.65
C ARG A 61 -13.26 -19.20 -2.46
N HIS A 62 -12.84 -18.53 -1.39
CA HIS A 62 -13.69 -18.28 -0.22
C HIS A 62 -14.62 -17.08 -0.41
N GLN A 63 -14.25 -16.14 -1.28
CA GLN A 63 -15.00 -14.93 -1.60
C GLN A 63 -15.02 -14.73 -3.12
N PRO A 64 -15.92 -15.41 -3.85
CA PRO A 64 -16.01 -15.30 -5.30
C PRO A 64 -16.22 -13.84 -5.75
N GLY A 65 -15.50 -13.44 -6.80
CA GLY A 65 -15.54 -12.07 -7.31
C GLY A 65 -14.62 -11.07 -6.59
N LEU A 66 -13.83 -11.50 -5.60
CA LEU A 66 -12.90 -10.61 -4.90
C LEU A 66 -11.87 -9.98 -5.87
N PRO A 67 -11.81 -8.64 -5.99
CA PRO A 67 -10.94 -7.93 -6.94
C PRO A 67 -9.51 -7.81 -6.37
N ILE A 68 -8.70 -8.85 -6.55
CA ILE A 68 -7.31 -8.91 -6.05
C ILE A 68 -6.29 -9.44 -7.07
N ASP A 69 -5.42 -8.60 -7.61
CA ASP A 69 -4.40 -9.03 -8.57
C ASP A 69 -3.00 -9.15 -7.96
N VAL A 70 -2.16 -9.99 -8.59
CA VAL A 70 -0.76 -10.18 -8.21
C VAL A 70 0.11 -9.97 -9.44
N ILE A 71 1.12 -9.10 -9.31
CA ILE A 71 2.05 -8.75 -10.37
C ILE A 71 3.47 -9.12 -9.92
N CYS A 72 4.15 -9.95 -10.72
CA CYS A 72 5.57 -10.23 -10.57
C CYS A 72 6.38 -9.27 -11.44
N ALA A 73 6.71 -8.10 -10.88
CA ALA A 73 7.52 -7.10 -11.57
C ALA A 73 8.15 -6.12 -10.59
N ASP A 74 9.11 -5.36 -11.11
CA ASP A 74 9.56 -4.14 -10.45
C ASP A 74 8.48 -3.06 -10.56
N ILE A 75 8.21 -2.34 -9.47
CA ILE A 75 7.16 -1.32 -9.42
C ILE A 75 7.28 -0.25 -10.52
N ARG A 76 8.50 0.04 -11.00
CA ARG A 76 8.76 1.01 -12.06
C ARG A 76 8.02 0.71 -13.36
N ILE A 77 7.60 -0.53 -13.61
CA ILE A 77 6.81 -0.86 -14.81
C ILE A 77 5.46 -0.14 -14.87
N LEU A 78 4.93 0.27 -13.71
CA LEU A 78 3.64 0.92 -13.55
C LEU A 78 3.71 2.45 -13.77
N GLN A 79 4.90 3.04 -13.63
CA GLN A 79 5.09 4.48 -13.71
C GLN A 79 4.72 5.00 -15.10
N GLY A 80 3.93 6.07 -15.13
CA GLY A 80 3.40 6.66 -16.37
C GLY A 80 2.29 5.85 -17.06
N LYS A 81 1.85 4.73 -16.48
CA LYS A 81 0.80 3.86 -17.05
C LYS A 81 -0.40 3.67 -16.13
N HIS A 82 -0.15 3.63 -14.82
CA HIS A 82 -1.16 3.40 -13.81
C HIS A 82 -1.06 4.41 -12.67
N THR A 83 -2.19 4.70 -12.07
CA THR A 83 -2.31 5.45 -10.82
C THR A 83 -3.26 4.72 -9.87
N PHE A 84 -3.11 4.97 -8.57
CA PHE A 84 -3.84 4.30 -7.50
C PHE A 84 -4.34 5.31 -6.47
N ASP A 85 -5.52 5.06 -5.93
CA ASP A 85 -6.12 5.90 -4.87
C ASP A 85 -5.40 5.71 -3.54
N VAL A 86 -4.92 4.48 -3.28
CA VAL A 86 -4.13 4.20 -2.10
C VAL A 86 -2.92 3.34 -2.48
N ILE A 87 -1.76 3.71 -1.97
CA ILE A 87 -0.57 2.86 -2.01
C ILE A 87 -0.22 2.47 -0.58
N THR A 88 0.06 1.19 -0.35
CA THR A 88 0.47 0.68 0.95
C THR A 88 1.86 0.06 0.88
N ALA A 89 2.65 0.21 1.94
CA ALA A 89 3.98 -0.36 2.02
C ALA A 89 4.29 -0.85 3.42
N ARG A 90 4.94 -2.02 3.52
CA ARG A 90 5.52 -2.52 4.77
C ARG A 90 6.88 -3.11 4.51
N SER A 91 7.88 -2.65 5.27
CA SER A 91 9.27 -3.12 5.16
C SER A 91 9.82 -3.07 3.71
N PHE A 92 9.40 -2.07 2.92
CA PHE A 92 9.77 -1.91 1.51
C PHE A 92 11.18 -1.35 1.34
N GLY A 93 11.53 -0.32 2.12
CA GLY A 93 12.80 0.40 2.02
C GLY A 93 12.84 1.62 2.94
N PRO A 94 13.91 2.44 2.85
CA PRO A 94 13.97 3.72 3.54
C PRO A 94 12.94 4.72 2.96
N PRO A 95 12.58 5.79 3.69
CA PRO A 95 11.50 6.71 3.30
C PRO A 95 11.68 7.32 1.91
N GLU A 96 12.90 7.71 1.55
CA GLU A 96 13.22 8.31 0.26
C GLU A 96 12.88 7.37 -0.90
N VAL A 97 13.24 6.09 -0.76
CA VAL A 97 12.94 5.05 -1.76
C VAL A 97 11.44 4.78 -1.85
N VAL A 98 10.74 4.78 -0.72
CA VAL A 98 9.28 4.58 -0.70
C VAL A 98 8.57 5.75 -1.39
N VAL A 99 8.94 6.99 -1.05
CA VAL A 99 8.40 8.22 -1.62
C VAL A 99 8.65 8.29 -3.12
N GLU A 100 9.88 8.07 -3.57
CA GLU A 100 10.26 8.05 -5.00
C GLU A 100 9.50 6.99 -5.79
N SER A 101 9.28 5.81 -5.18
CA SER A 101 8.58 4.71 -5.85
C SER A 101 7.06 4.93 -5.91
N ALA A 102 6.47 5.45 -4.84
CA ALA A 102 5.02 5.48 -4.65
C ALA A 102 4.36 6.79 -5.12
N LEU A 103 4.95 7.96 -4.84
CA LEU A 103 4.29 9.24 -5.14
C LEU A 103 3.91 9.43 -6.62
N PRO A 104 4.72 9.00 -7.61
CA PRO A 104 4.33 9.12 -9.03
C PRO A 104 3.16 8.22 -9.43
N LEU A 105 2.80 7.24 -8.60
CA LEU A 105 1.71 6.29 -8.83
C LEU A 105 0.44 6.65 -8.06
N LEU A 106 0.44 7.71 -7.26
CA LEU A 106 -0.77 8.19 -6.60
C LEU A 106 -1.65 8.98 -7.57
N THR A 107 -2.97 8.82 -7.45
CA THR A 107 -3.91 9.80 -7.99
C THR A 107 -3.71 11.16 -7.31
N PRO A 108 -4.20 12.28 -7.87
CA PRO A 108 -4.03 13.59 -7.25
C PRO A 108 -4.52 13.66 -5.80
N MET A 109 -5.57 12.91 -5.44
CA MET A 109 -6.12 12.82 -4.07
C MET A 109 -5.74 11.50 -3.37
N GLY A 110 -4.73 10.82 -3.89
CA GLY A 110 -4.29 9.53 -3.41
C GLY A 110 -3.54 9.62 -2.09
N ARG A 111 -3.53 8.50 -1.35
CA ARG A 111 -2.85 8.40 -0.05
C ARG A 111 -1.81 7.30 -0.05
N LEU A 112 -0.66 7.56 0.53
CA LEU A 112 0.37 6.58 0.79
C LEU A 112 0.34 6.19 2.28
N LEU A 113 0.13 4.90 2.56
CA LEU A 113 0.09 4.33 3.89
C LEU A 113 1.34 3.48 4.12
N VAL A 114 2.17 3.80 5.10
CA VAL A 114 3.42 3.07 5.35
C VAL A 114 3.50 2.62 6.79
N SER A 115 3.90 1.36 7.03
CA SER A 115 4.13 0.87 8.38
C SER A 115 5.22 1.69 9.06
N GLU A 116 4.96 2.18 10.26
CA GLU A 116 5.90 2.98 11.03
C GLU A 116 6.10 2.35 12.42
N PRO A 117 7.34 2.33 12.96
CA PRO A 117 7.59 1.97 14.34
C PRO A 117 6.68 2.70 15.33
N PRO A 118 6.22 2.02 16.39
CA PRO A 118 5.56 2.67 17.51
C PRO A 118 6.41 3.81 18.06
N HIS A 119 5.77 4.89 18.50
CA HIS A 119 6.41 6.09 19.08
C HIS A 119 7.31 6.89 18.12
N SER A 120 7.30 6.59 16.83
CA SER A 120 7.86 7.50 15.83
C SER A 120 7.12 8.84 15.85
N ASP A 121 7.82 9.93 15.59
CA ASP A 121 7.24 11.25 15.41
C ASP A 121 6.99 11.58 13.92
N GLY A 122 7.38 10.68 13.01
CA GLY A 122 7.23 10.87 11.57
C GLY A 122 8.27 11.81 10.94
N THR A 123 9.28 12.26 11.70
CA THR A 123 10.29 13.20 11.20
C THR A 123 11.07 12.67 10.00
N ARG A 124 11.31 11.35 9.94
CA ARG A 124 11.94 10.70 8.77
C ARG A 124 11.14 10.88 7.47
N TRP A 125 9.81 10.88 7.54
CA TRP A 125 8.93 11.06 6.39
C TRP A 125 8.88 12.53 5.97
N ARG A 126 8.75 13.45 6.94
CA ARG A 126 8.81 14.89 6.68
C ARG A 126 10.13 15.31 6.02
N LYS A 127 11.25 14.68 6.42
CA LYS A 127 12.55 14.89 5.77
C LYS A 127 12.58 14.36 4.34
N ALA A 128 12.09 13.14 4.10
CA ALA A 128 12.05 12.56 2.76
C ALA A 128 11.13 13.30 1.79
N LEU A 129 10.13 14.01 2.31
CA LEU A 129 9.18 14.83 1.57
C LEU A 129 9.57 16.31 1.51
N SER A 130 10.81 16.69 1.86
CA SER A 130 11.17 18.12 1.98
C SER A 130 11.05 18.92 0.68
N SER A 131 11.11 18.25 -0.48
CA SER A 131 10.90 18.85 -1.80
C SER A 131 9.43 18.86 -2.24
N GLU A 132 8.54 18.22 -1.48
CA GLU A 132 7.13 18.01 -1.78
C GLU A 132 6.28 18.96 -0.94
N ILE A 133 6.18 20.22 -1.37
CA ILE A 133 5.60 21.33 -0.58
C ILE A 133 4.13 21.06 -0.20
N SER A 134 3.37 20.38 -1.05
CA SER A 134 1.96 20.04 -0.79
C SER A 134 1.79 18.79 0.06
N ALA A 135 2.85 18.04 0.34
CA ALA A 135 2.73 16.79 1.06
C ALA A 135 2.56 16.99 2.57
N SER A 136 1.62 16.25 3.17
CA SER A 136 1.47 16.17 4.62
C SER A 136 1.69 14.76 5.13
N VAL A 137 2.14 14.67 6.39
CA VAL A 137 2.39 13.41 7.09
C VAL A 137 1.58 13.41 8.38
N GLU A 138 0.66 12.46 8.49
CA GLU A 138 -0.06 12.17 9.72
C GLU A 138 0.33 10.79 10.22
N LEU A 139 0.33 10.59 11.54
CA LEU A 139 0.58 9.29 12.14
C LEU A 139 -0.73 8.74 12.69
N PHE A 140 -1.12 7.57 12.19
CA PHE A 140 -2.29 6.85 12.63
C PHE A 140 -1.87 5.61 13.41
N SER A 141 -2.28 5.51 14.67
CA SER A 141 -1.97 4.37 15.54
C SER A 141 -3.24 3.65 15.97
N GLN A 142 -3.20 2.32 15.92
CA GLN A 142 -4.25 1.46 16.47
C GLN A 142 -3.58 0.25 17.14
N ASP A 143 -3.99 -0.04 18.37
CA ASP A 143 -3.34 -1.03 19.23
C ASP A 143 -1.82 -0.77 19.32
N ALA A 144 -1.00 -1.78 19.03
CA ALA A 144 0.47 -1.70 19.04
C ALA A 144 1.07 -1.39 17.66
N ALA A 145 0.28 -0.95 16.67
CA ALA A 145 0.75 -0.70 15.31
C ALA A 145 0.50 0.75 14.86
N THR A 146 1.49 1.32 14.17
CA THR A 146 1.45 2.69 13.64
C THR A 146 1.63 2.68 12.13
N VAL A 147 0.92 3.57 11.45
CA VAL A 147 1.00 3.82 10.01
C VAL A 147 1.23 5.32 9.79
N ALA A 148 2.23 5.67 8.99
CA ALA A 148 2.35 6.99 8.42
C ALA A 148 1.37 7.12 7.25
N VAL A 149 0.49 8.11 7.32
CA VAL A 149 -0.47 8.49 6.27
C VAL A 149 0.08 9.73 5.58
N ILE A 150 0.39 9.59 4.31
CA ILE A 150 1.01 10.62 3.48
C ILE A 150 0.03 11.01 2.39
N THR A 151 -0.25 12.30 2.26
CA THR A 151 -1.12 12.89 1.24
C THR A 151 -0.37 13.99 0.49
N ARG A 152 -0.84 14.38 -0.70
CA ARG A 152 -0.34 15.50 -1.51
C ARG A 152 -1.44 16.50 -1.81
#